data_AF-A0A6V7HDG8-F1
#
_entry.id   AF-A0A6V7HDG8-F1
#
_cell.length_a   1.000
_cell.length_b   1.000
_cell.length_c   1.000
_cell.angle_alpha   90.00
_cell.angle_beta   90.00
_cell.angle_gamma   90.00
#
_symmetry.space_group_name_H-M   'P 1'
#
loop_
_entity.id
_entity.type
_entity.pdbx_description
1 polymer ?
#
loop_
_entity_poly.entity_id
_entity_poly.type
_entity_poly.pdbx_seq_one_letter_code
_entity_poly.pdbx_strand_id
1 'polypeptide(L)'
;MASIQVFFNILDLAGINAWILYKETTGEQISRKDFMFQLADELAADNVKSRIELKAAEFQSTSKNSPYSCKWCQIGYCNNNKSTTICNLCKKYVCGKCTQKKLY
;
A
#
# COMPACT_ATOMS: atom_id res chain seq x y z
N MET A 1 -26.04 -5.66 19.92
CA MET A 1 -26.04 -6.94 19.17
C MET A 1 -27.11 -6.98 18.06
N ALA A 2 -28.36 -6.56 18.29
CA ALA A 2 -29.39 -6.61 17.23
C ALA A 2 -29.10 -5.69 16.02
N SER A 3 -28.55 -4.49 16.23
CA SER A 3 -28.30 -3.52 15.16
C SER A 3 -27.24 -3.97 14.15
N ILE A 4 -26.16 -4.61 14.61
CA ILE A 4 -25.10 -5.08 13.71
C ILE A 4 -25.56 -6.28 12.87
N GLN A 5 -26.37 -7.17 13.45
CA GLN A 5 -26.95 -8.30 12.73
C GLN A 5 -27.88 -7.83 11.61
N VAL A 6 -28.79 -6.90 11.93
CA VAL A 6 -29.71 -6.33 10.93
C VAL A 6 -28.94 -5.65 9.81
N PHE A 7 -27.87 -4.93 10.13
CA PHE A 7 -27.01 -4.30 9.14
C PHE A 7 -26.40 -5.31 8.16
N PHE A 8 -25.77 -6.37 8.64
CA PHE A 8 -25.19 -7.40 7.77
C PHE A 8 -26.24 -8.13 6.93
N ASN A 9 -27.41 -8.40 7.50
CA ASN A 9 -28.51 -9.01 6.75
C ASN A 9 -28.98 -8.13 5.58
N ILE A 10 -29.00 -6.80 5.76
CA ILE A 10 -29.36 -5.86 4.69
C ILE A 10 -28.28 -5.86 3.60
N LEU A 11 -27.00 -5.91 3.97
CA LEU A 11 -25.90 -5.98 3.01
C LEU A 11 -25.95 -7.26 2.18
N ASP A 12 -26.24 -8.40 2.80
CA ASP A 12 -26.38 -9.68 2.09
C ASP A 12 -27.52 -9.63 1.06
N LEU A 13 -28.68 -9.08 1.46
CA LEU A 13 -29.82 -8.91 0.56
C LEU A 13 -29.49 -7.97 -0.60
N ALA A 14 -28.86 -6.83 -0.32
CA ALA A 14 -28.48 -5.85 -1.32
C ALA A 14 -27.47 -6.44 -2.32
N GLY A 15 -26.46 -7.17 -1.85
CA GLY A 15 -25.46 -7.82 -2.69
C GLY A 15 -26.10 -8.87 -3.62
N ILE A 16 -26.94 -9.75 -3.09
CA ILE A 16 -27.62 -10.78 -3.91
C ILE A 16 -28.51 -10.12 -4.96
N ASN A 17 -29.28 -9.10 -4.58
CA ASN A 17 -30.16 -8.39 -5.49
C ASN A 17 -29.37 -7.67 -6.59
N ALA A 18 -28.25 -7.02 -6.26
CA ALA A 18 -27.38 -6.39 -7.24
C ALA A 18 -26.79 -7.41 -8.23
N TRP A 19 -26.37 -8.59 -7.76
CA TRP A 19 -25.88 -9.66 -8.63
C TRP A 19 -26.95 -10.17 -9.60
N ILE A 20 -28.19 -10.36 -9.13
CA ILE A 20 -29.31 -10.77 -9.99
C ILE A 20 -29.56 -9.70 -11.06
N LEU A 21 -29.72 -8.43 -10.64
CA LEU A 21 -29.96 -7.31 -11.56
C LEU A 21 -28.85 -7.13 -12.60
N TYR A 22 -27.59 -7.31 -12.20
CA TYR A 22 -26.47 -7.23 -13.13
C TYR A 22 -26.59 -8.26 -14.25
N LYS A 23 -26.86 -9.53 -13.92
CA LYS A 23 -27.03 -10.59 -14.93
C LYS A 23 -28.21 -10.33 -15.86
N GLU A 24 -29.35 -9.91 -15.30
CA GLU A 24 -30.56 -9.66 -16.09
C GLU A 24 -30.41 -8.46 -17.03
N THR A 25 -29.66 -7.42 -16.61
CA THR A 25 -29.50 -6.20 -17.42
C THR A 25 -28.37 -6.28 -18.44
N THR A 26 -27.32 -7.06 -18.18
CA THR A 26 -26.16 -7.21 -19.07
C THR A 26 -26.21 -8.47 -19.93
N GLY A 27 -26.96 -9.49 -19.51
CA GLY A 27 -26.91 -10.83 -20.10
C GLY A 27 -25.65 -11.63 -19.75
N GLU A 28 -24.76 -11.08 -18.93
CA GLU A 28 -23.53 -11.77 -18.52
C GLU A 28 -23.79 -12.91 -17.53
N GLN A 29 -23.01 -13.98 -17.67
CA GLN A 29 -23.07 -15.14 -16.78
C GLN A 29 -21.90 -15.12 -15.78
N ILE A 30 -21.90 -14.12 -14.90
CA ILE A 30 -20.91 -14.00 -13.82
C ILE A 30 -21.33 -14.81 -12.58
N SER A 31 -20.36 -15.50 -11.96
CA SER A 31 -20.60 -16.16 -10.68
C SER A 31 -20.86 -15.13 -9.58
N ARG A 32 -21.71 -15.46 -8.60
CA ARG A 32 -21.96 -14.58 -7.45
C ARG A 32 -20.67 -14.21 -6.71
N LYS A 33 -19.72 -15.15 -6.61
CA LYS A 33 -18.43 -14.93 -5.94
C LYS A 33 -17.63 -13.86 -6.68
N ASP A 34 -17.48 -14.00 -7.99
CA ASP A 34 -16.65 -13.08 -8.79
C ASP A 34 -17.29 -11.69 -8.85
N PHE A 35 -18.62 -11.62 -8.94
CA PHE A 35 -19.35 -10.37 -8.81
C PHE A 35 -19.07 -9.65 -7.49
N MET A 36 -19.09 -10.38 -6.36
CA MET A 36 -18.80 -9.78 -5.05
C MET A 36 -17.36 -9.26 -4.94
N PHE A 37 -16.38 -9.96 -5.54
CA PHE A 37 -15.00 -9.48 -5.57
C PHE A 37 -14.84 -8.21 -6.41
N GLN A 38 -15.42 -8.18 -7.61
CA GLN A 38 -15.38 -6.99 -8.45
C GLN A 38 -16.07 -5.80 -7.78
N LEU A 39 -17.25 -6.02 -7.20
CA LEU A 39 -17.98 -4.99 -6.46
C LEU A 39 -17.16 -4.47 -5.27
N ALA A 40 -16.49 -5.34 -4.52
CA ALA A 40 -15.64 -4.94 -3.40
C ALA A 40 -14.43 -4.10 -3.87
N ASP A 41 -13.79 -4.48 -4.98
CA ASP A 41 -12.67 -3.74 -5.56
C ASP A 41 -13.11 -2.35 -6.04
N GLU A 42 -14.25 -2.25 -6.73
CA GLU A 42 -14.81 -0.98 -7.20
C GLU A 42 -15.17 -0.04 -6.05
N LEU A 43 -15.86 -0.54 -5.02
CA LEU A 43 -16.21 0.25 -3.83
C LEU A 43 -14.98 0.70 -3.04
N ALA A 44 -13.91 -0.08 -3.05
CA ALA A 44 -12.69 0.24 -2.32
C ALA A 44 -11.74 1.16 -3.09
N ALA A 45 -11.86 1.26 -4.42
CA ALA A 45 -10.88 1.90 -5.30
C ALA A 45 -10.48 3.32 -4.87
N ASP A 46 -11.46 4.19 -4.63
CA ASP A 46 -11.21 5.58 -4.23
C ASP A 46 -10.56 5.68 -2.84
N ASN A 47 -10.97 4.82 -1.90
CA ASN A 47 -10.39 4.79 -0.57
C ASN A 47 -8.93 4.33 -0.61
N VAL A 48 -8.65 3.27 -1.38
CA VAL A 48 -7.30 2.74 -1.58
C VAL A 48 -6.43 3.80 -2.24
N LYS A 49 -6.91 4.46 -3.30
CA LYS A 49 -6.20 5.55 -3.98
C LYS A 49 -5.86 6.68 -3.02
N SER A 50 -6.85 7.17 -2.25
CA SER A 50 -6.65 8.23 -1.27
C SER A 50 -5.61 7.85 -0.21
N ARG A 51 -5.63 6.60 0.27
CA ARG A 51 -4.63 6.10 1.24
C ARG A 51 -3.23 6.00 0.64
N ILE A 52 -3.10 5.63 -0.63
CA ILE A 52 -1.81 5.60 -1.33
C ILE A 52 -1.25 7.01 -1.48
N GLU A 53 -2.09 7.97 -1.89
CA GLU A 53 -1.70 9.38 -2.04
C GLU A 53 -1.26 9.99 -0.70
N LEU A 54 -1.98 9.72 0.40
CA LEU A 54 -1.59 10.15 1.74
C LEU A 54 -0.21 9.58 2.14
N LYS A 55 0.01 8.27 1.93
CA LYS A 55 1.31 7.64 2.20
C LYS A 55 2.44 8.21 1.33
N ALA A 56 2.16 8.53 0.07
CA ALA A 56 3.12 9.17 -0.82
C ALA A 56 3.48 10.59 -0.35
N ALA A 57 2.50 11.36 0.14
CA ALA A 57 2.70 12.68 0.72
C ALA A 57 3.50 12.63 2.05
N GLU A 58 3.29 11.61 2.88
CA GLU A 58 4.10 11.34 4.08
C GLU A 58 5.57 11.02 3.72
N PHE A 59 5.79 10.27 2.64
CA PHE A 59 7.13 10.00 2.11
C PHE A 59 7.80 11.25 1.53
N GLN A 60 7.04 12.14 0.90
CA GLN A 60 7.57 13.40 0.37
C GLN A 60 7.83 14.45 1.47
N SER A 61 7.02 14.50 2.52
CA SER A 61 7.24 15.39 3.66
C SER A 61 8.43 14.96 4.53
N THR A 62 8.76 13.68 4.57
CA THR A 62 10.03 13.17 5.15
C THR A 62 11.24 13.36 4.23
N SER A 63 11.06 13.79 2.97
CA SER A 63 12.14 14.17 2.06
C SER A 63 12.60 15.63 2.18
N LYS A 64 11.92 16.46 3.00
CA LYS A 64 12.55 17.65 3.58
C LYS A 64 13.53 17.21 4.67
N ASN A 65 14.56 16.48 4.24
CA ASN A 65 15.77 16.33 5.02
C ASN A 65 16.24 17.73 5.35
N SER A 66 16.14 18.11 6.63
CA SER A 66 17.00 19.18 7.12
C SER A 66 18.43 18.79 6.71
N PRO A 67 19.28 19.74 6.27
CA PRO A 67 20.61 19.44 5.74
C PRO A 67 21.57 18.76 6.73
N TYR A 68 21.11 18.39 7.94
CA TYR A 68 21.94 18.09 9.09
C TYR A 68 21.66 16.74 9.76
N SER A 69 20.69 15.93 9.28
CA SER A 69 20.42 14.63 9.92
C SER A 69 21.12 13.47 9.21
N CYS A 70 22.33 13.13 9.67
CA CYS A 70 23.00 11.90 9.23
C CYS A 70 22.30 10.66 9.81
N LYS A 71 21.98 9.67 8.97
CA LYS A 71 21.47 8.36 9.40
C LYS A 71 22.62 7.38 9.61
N TRP A 72 22.39 6.30 10.35
CA TRP A 72 23.41 5.28 10.55
C TRP A 72 23.54 4.42 9.30
N CYS A 73 24.75 4.01 8.95
CA CYS A 73 24.99 3.14 7.81
C CYS A 73 24.26 1.80 7.99
N GLN A 74 23.48 1.43 6.99
CA GLN A 74 22.55 0.29 7.03
C GLN A 74 23.13 -0.98 6.39
N ILE A 75 24.45 -1.03 6.18
CA ILE A 75 25.15 -2.16 5.56
C ILE A 75 25.64 -3.18 6.59
N GLY A 76 25.87 -2.77 7.84
CA GLY A 76 26.28 -3.66 8.93
C GLY A 76 27.77 -4.05 8.95
N TYR A 77 28.58 -3.67 7.94
CA TYR A 77 30.05 -3.91 7.94
C TYR A 77 30.86 -2.85 8.70
N CYS A 78 30.20 -1.81 9.21
CA CYS A 78 30.83 -0.77 10.03
C CYS A 78 30.13 -0.68 11.38
N ASN A 79 30.80 -0.11 12.38
CA ASN A 79 30.25 0.14 13.71
C ASN A 79 29.31 1.36 13.68
N ASN A 80 28.21 1.24 12.94
CA ASN A 80 27.12 2.21 12.87
C ASN A 80 27.57 3.64 12.49
N ASN A 81 28.55 3.72 11.59
CA ASN A 81 29.05 5.00 11.09
C ASN A 81 27.89 5.85 10.53
N LYS A 82 27.87 7.13 10.88
CA LYS A 82 26.88 8.09 10.35
C LYS A 82 27.17 8.40 8.89
N SER A 83 26.13 8.51 8.07
CA SER A 83 26.20 8.86 6.66
C SER A 83 24.98 9.66 6.22
N THR A 84 25.21 10.59 5.29
CA THR A 84 24.17 11.27 4.50
C THR A 84 24.05 10.68 3.09
N THR A 85 24.97 9.79 2.72
CA THR A 85 25.07 9.24 1.36
C THR A 85 24.15 8.01 1.21
N ILE A 86 23.34 8.02 0.16
CA ILE A 86 22.47 6.90 -0.22
C ILE A 86 23.08 6.16 -1.41
N CYS A 87 23.17 4.83 -1.33
CA CYS A 87 23.67 4.02 -2.43
C CYS A 87 22.63 3.92 -3.56
N ASN A 88 23.05 4.22 -4.79
CA ASN A 88 22.15 4.16 -5.95
C ASN A 88 21.67 2.74 -6.30
N LEU A 89 22.44 1.70 -5.94
CA LEU A 89 22.12 0.30 -6.22
C LEU A 89 21.14 -0.29 -5.21
N CYS A 90 21.41 -0.13 -3.91
CA CYS A 90 20.60 -0.77 -2.85
C CYS A 90 19.67 0.18 -2.10
N LYS A 91 19.67 1.49 -2.45
CA LYS A 91 18.83 2.54 -1.86
C LYS A 91 18.92 2.67 -0.32
N LYS A 92 20.02 2.19 0.27
CA LYS A 92 20.33 2.27 1.70
C LYS A 92 21.33 3.39 2.00
N TYR A 93 21.36 3.88 3.23
CA TYR A 93 22.40 4.80 3.73
C TYR A 93 23.72 4.05 3.90
N VAL A 94 24.79 4.54 3.26
CA VAL A 94 26.10 3.86 3.22
C VAL A 94 27.22 4.83 3.59
N CYS A 95 28.08 4.46 4.54
CA CYS A 95 29.27 5.25 4.87
C CYS A 95 30.40 5.03 3.84
N GLY A 96 31.39 5.92 3.78
CA GLY A 96 32.52 5.80 2.84
C GLY A 96 33.25 4.45 2.91
N LYS A 97 33.40 3.88 4.11
CA LYS A 97 34.02 2.55 4.33
C LYS A 97 33.22 1.41 3.69
N CYS A 98 31.89 1.48 3.76
CA CYS A 98 30.99 0.48 3.17
C CYS A 98 30.69 0.76 1.68
N THR A 99 31.14 1.90 1.14
CA THR A 99 30.97 2.27 -0.28
C THR A 99 32.08 1.69 -1.14
N GLN A 100 33.25 1.43 -0.55
CA GLN A 100 34.35 0.75 -1.25
C GLN A 100 33.90 -0.66 -1.64
N LYS A 101 33.68 -0.90 -2.94
CA LYS A 101 33.62 -2.26 -3.50
C LYS A 101 34.88 -2.98 -3.04
N LYS A 102 34.76 -3.96 -2.14
CA LYS A 102 35.78 -4.99 -2.05
C LYS A 102 35.66 -5.81 -3.33
N LEU A 103 36.49 -5.50 -4.31
CA LEU A 103 36.84 -6.43 -5.37
C LEU A 103 37.51 -7.61 -4.66
N TYR A 104 36.84 -8.75 -4.62
CA TYR A 104 37.46 -10.03 -4.28
C TYR A 104 38.24 -10.51 -5.51
#